data_AF-A0A1F2UB97-F1
#
_entry.id   AF-A0A1F2UB97-F1
#
_cell.length_a   1.000
_cell.length_b   1.000
_cell.length_c   1.000
_cell.angle_alpha   90.00
_cell.angle_beta   90.00
_cell.angle_gamma   90.00
#
_symmetry.space_group_name_H-M   'P 1'
#
loop_
_entity.id
_entity.type
_entity.pdbx_description
1 polymer ?
#
loop_
_entity_poly.entity_id
_entity_poly.type
_entity_poly.pdbx_seq_one_letter_code
_entity_poly.pdbx_strand_id
1 'polypeptide(L)'
;MRIFMECRESSDQGTPVADRTGKISPNICYTYAVDVVFPGGKAPCRLRGVDGILALKKFYKLIQSLEERAREHGNSREKVAESAEGLLEHLAYTRNARDFTGLLEPGKAKLPEETPGPECGALPPPT
;
A
#
# COMPACT_ATOMS: atom_id res chain seq x y z
N MET A 1 7.31 -10.99 1.96
CA MET A 1 7.18 -9.52 1.85
C MET A 1 5.70 -9.17 1.74
N ARG A 2 5.25 -8.09 2.37
CA ARG A 2 3.85 -7.63 2.26
C ARG A 2 3.79 -6.30 1.53
N ILE A 3 2.91 -6.20 0.54
CA ILE A 3 2.68 -5.00 -0.26
C ILE A 3 1.25 -4.55 -0.03
N PHE A 4 1.06 -3.23 0.15
CA PHE A 4 -0.26 -2.63 0.23
C PHE A 4 -0.53 -1.92 -1.09
N MET A 5 -1.62 -2.30 -1.75
CA MET A 5 -2.02 -1.72 -3.03
C MET A 5 -3.29 -0.90 -2.85
N GLU A 6 -3.19 0.40 -3.09
CA GLU A 6 -4.33 1.29 -3.16
C GLU A 6 -5.00 1.18 -4.52
N CYS A 7 -6.24 0.70 -4.49
CA CYS A 7 -7.03 0.45 -5.66
C CYS A 7 -8.23 1.37 -5.69
N ARG A 8 -8.17 2.40 -6.53
CA ARG A 8 -9.37 3.11 -6.94
C ARG A 8 -10.15 2.29 -7.97
N GLU A 9 -11.44 2.10 -7.74
CA GLU A 9 -12.38 1.69 -8.78
C GLU A 9 -12.69 2.93 -9.62
N SER A 10 -11.95 3.09 -10.72
CA SER A 10 -12.38 4.02 -11.77
C SER A 10 -13.54 3.37 -12.49
N SER A 11 -14.68 4.04 -12.55
CA SER A 11 -15.87 3.65 -13.33
C SER A 11 -15.58 3.69 -14.84
N ASP A 12 -14.58 2.93 -15.29
CA ASP A 12 -14.06 2.92 -16.66
C ASP A 12 -14.38 1.61 -17.38
N GLN A 13 -15.56 1.05 -17.08
CA GLN A 13 -16.22 0.02 -17.90
C GLN A 13 -17.72 0.28 -18.11
N GLY A 14 -18.09 1.55 -18.21
CA GLY A 14 -19.44 1.97 -18.60
C GLY A 14 -19.73 3.34 -18.04
N THR A 15 -19.89 4.31 -18.94
CA THR A 15 -20.52 5.63 -18.78
C THR A 15 -20.65 6.21 -17.36
N PRO A 16 -20.22 7.46 -17.09
CA PRO A 16 -20.57 8.12 -15.85
C PRO A 16 -22.09 8.11 -15.68
N VAL A 17 -22.61 7.23 -14.81
CA VAL A 17 -24.01 7.26 -14.43
C VAL A 17 -24.11 8.40 -13.44
N ALA A 18 -24.31 9.61 -13.97
CA ALA A 18 -24.99 10.63 -13.19
C ALA A 18 -26.32 10.00 -12.79
N ASP A 19 -26.51 9.70 -11.51
CA ASP A 19 -27.87 9.54 -11.00
C ASP A 19 -28.66 10.80 -11.40
N ARG A 20 -29.98 10.68 -11.57
CA ARG A 20 -30.86 11.77 -12.03
C ARG A 20 -30.80 13.05 -11.16
N THR A 21 -30.06 13.00 -10.06
CA THR A 21 -29.76 14.08 -9.11
C THR A 21 -28.37 14.72 -9.24
N GLY A 22 -27.50 14.28 -10.17
CA GLY A 22 -26.20 14.92 -10.43
C GLY A 22 -25.12 14.68 -9.37
N LYS A 23 -25.28 13.67 -8.49
CA LYS A 23 -24.24 13.32 -7.50
C LYS A 23 -23.15 12.45 -8.12
N ILE A 24 -21.91 12.92 -8.00
CA ILE A 24 -20.70 12.16 -8.35
C ILE A 24 -20.59 10.99 -7.37
N SER A 25 -20.61 9.76 -7.87
CA SER A 25 -20.41 8.56 -7.04
C SER A 25 -19.08 8.64 -6.29
N PRO A 26 -19.06 8.33 -4.99
CA PRO A 26 -17.83 8.34 -4.22
C PRO A 26 -16.86 7.34 -4.85
N ASN A 27 -15.66 7.83 -5.18
CA ASN A 27 -14.61 6.97 -5.70
C ASN A 27 -14.20 5.99 -4.59
N ILE A 28 -14.60 4.73 -4.72
CA ILE A 28 -14.27 3.73 -3.71
C ILE A 28 -12.78 3.40 -3.85
N CYS A 29 -12.02 3.65 -2.78
CA CYS A 29 -10.62 3.28 -2.66
C CYS A 29 -10.53 2.03 -1.77
N TYR A 30 -9.99 0.95 -2.32
CA TYR A 30 -9.76 -0.31 -1.61
C TYR A 30 -8.27 -0.47 -1.37
N THR A 31 -7.86 -0.79 -0.15
CA THR A 31 -6.48 -1.16 0.16
C THR A 31 -6.38 -2.68 0.24
N TYR A 32 -5.57 -3.28 -0.64
CA TYR A 32 -5.34 -4.72 -0.64
C TYR A 32 -3.97 -5.03 -0.03
N ALA A 33 -3.95 -5.90 0.96
CA ALA A 33 -2.70 -6.48 1.47
C ALA A 33 -2.37 -7.73 0.65
N VAL A 34 -1.21 -7.73 -0.01
CA VAL A 34 -0.73 -8.84 -0.84
C VAL A 34 0.57 -9.36 -0.24
N ASP A 35 0.57 -10.64 0.12
CA ASP A 35 1.78 -11.32 0.58
C ASP A 35 2.51 -11.93 -0.63
N VAL A 36 3.69 -11.38 -0.93
CA VAL A 36 4.59 -11.90 -1.96
C VAL A 36 5.62 -12.82 -1.30
N VAL A 37 5.60 -14.08 -1.74
CA VAL A 37 6.43 -15.17 -1.22
C VAL A 37 7.48 -15.53 -2.26
N PHE A 38 8.74 -15.31 -1.94
CA PHE A 38 9.90 -15.65 -2.77
C PHE A 38 10.47 -16.98 -2.29
N PRO A 39 10.45 -18.05 -3.10
CA PRO A 39 10.92 -19.38 -2.68
C PRO A 39 12.46 -19.51 -2.74
N GLY A 40 13.20 -18.49 -2.29
CA GLY A 40 14.66 -18.52 -2.19
C GLY A 40 15.38 -18.39 -3.54
N GLY A 41 15.12 -17.31 -4.29
CA GLY A 41 15.86 -16.97 -5.52
C GLY A 41 15.40 -17.74 -6.77
N LYS A 42 14.26 -18.45 -6.70
CA LYS A 42 13.68 -19.12 -7.87
C LYS A 42 12.38 -18.43 -8.25
N ALA A 43 12.33 -17.87 -9.46
CA ALA A 43 11.08 -17.45 -10.08
C ALA A 43 10.18 -18.67 -10.35
N PRO A 44 8.84 -18.51 -10.37
CA PRO A 44 8.10 -17.29 -10.06
C PRO A 44 7.82 -17.11 -8.55
N CYS A 45 7.76 -15.86 -8.09
CA CYS A 45 7.21 -15.53 -6.78
C CYS A 45 5.73 -15.96 -6.68
N ARG A 46 5.29 -16.36 -5.48
CA ARG A 46 3.90 -16.77 -5.21
C ARG A 46 3.15 -15.66 -4.49
N LEU A 47 1.85 -15.54 -4.74
CA LEU A 47 0.97 -14.59 -4.06
C LEU A 47 0.08 -15.31 -3.05
N ARG A 48 -0.12 -14.69 -1.88
CA ARG A 48 -1.10 -15.11 -0.87
C ARG A 48 -1.92 -13.90 -0.41
N GLY A 49 -3.14 -14.15 0.05
CA GLY A 49 -4.06 -13.11 0.53
C GLY A 49 -4.69 -12.24 -0.56
N VAL A 50 -4.68 -12.70 -1.82
CA VAL A 50 -5.29 -11.97 -2.94
C VAL A 50 -6.71 -12.47 -3.15
N ASP A 51 -7.67 -11.87 -2.45
CA ASP A 51 -9.08 -12.30 -2.49
C ASP A 51 -9.91 -11.56 -3.56
N GLY A 52 -9.32 -10.58 -4.25
CA GLY A 52 -9.99 -9.76 -5.27
C GLY A 52 -9.35 -9.82 -6.65
N ILE A 53 -10.16 -10.06 -7.69
CA ILE A 53 -9.72 -10.05 -9.11
C ILE A 53 -9.07 -8.70 -9.47
N LEU A 54 -9.59 -7.60 -8.92
CA LEU A 54 -9.03 -6.26 -9.13
C LEU A 54 -7.60 -6.14 -8.58
N ALA A 55 -7.36 -6.69 -7.39
CA ALA A 55 -6.03 -6.70 -6.77
C ALA A 55 -5.06 -7.56 -7.59
N LEU A 56 -5.49 -8.74 -8.03
CA LEU A 56 -4.68 -9.60 -8.89
C LEU A 56 -4.30 -8.90 -10.20
N LYS A 57 -5.28 -8.26 -10.88
CA LYS A 57 -5.04 -7.52 -12.13
C LYS A 57 -4.06 -6.36 -11.93
N LYS A 58 -4.20 -5.59 -10.85
CA LYS A 58 -3.28 -4.47 -10.57
C LYS A 58 -1.89 -4.96 -10.17
N PHE A 59 -1.78 -6.10 -9.49
CA PHE A 59 -0.51 -6.70 -9.13
C PHE A 59 0.27 -7.13 -10.38
N TYR A 60 -0.37 -7.84 -11.32
CA TYR A 60 0.30 -8.20 -12.58
C TYR A 60 0.73 -6.98 -13.40
N LYS A 61 -0.10 -5.94 -13.44
CA LYS A 61 0.28 -4.67 -14.08
C LYS A 61 1.48 -4.02 -13.40
N LEU A 62 1.54 -4.05 -12.07
CA LEU A 62 2.68 -3.54 -11.32
C LEU A 62 3.96 -4.31 -11.68
N ILE A 63 3.93 -5.64 -11.61
CA ILE A 63 5.09 -6.47 -11.95
C ILE A 63 5.57 -6.21 -13.38
N GLN A 64 4.65 -6.20 -14.35
CA GLN A 64 5.00 -5.92 -15.74
C GLN A 64 5.66 -4.54 -15.90
N SER A 65 5.12 -3.50 -15.25
CA SER A 65 5.70 -2.16 -15.28
C SER A 65 7.10 -2.12 -14.65
N LEU A 66 7.32 -2.88 -13.57
CA LEU A 66 8.63 -3.00 -12.92
C LEU A 66 9.64 -3.75 -13.79
N GLU A 67 9.24 -4.83 -14.46
CA GLU A 67 10.09 -5.58 -15.39
C GLU A 67 10.50 -4.75 -16.61
N GLU A 68 9.57 -3.96 -17.16
CA GLU A 68 9.88 -3.03 -18.25
C GLU A 68 10.90 -1.99 -17.82
N ARG A 69 10.73 -1.43 -16.61
CA ARG A 69 11.68 -0.47 -16.05
C ARG A 69 13.03 -1.11 -15.70
N ALA A 70 13.03 -2.33 -15.17
CA ALA A 70 14.25 -3.10 -14.94
C ALA A 70 15.09 -3.20 -16.22
N ARG A 71 14.42 -3.54 -17.33
CA ARG A 71 15.04 -3.62 -18.66
C ARG A 71 15.57 -2.27 -19.15
N GLU A 72 14.87 -1.16 -18.90
CA GLU A 72 15.35 0.19 -19.23
C GLU A 72 16.64 0.56 -18.48
N HIS A 73 16.82 0.03 -17.26
CA HIS A 73 18.02 0.19 -16.46
C HIS A 73 19.10 -0.88 -16.72
N GLY A 74 18.92 -1.75 -17.72
CA GLY A 74 19.88 -2.79 -18.09
C GLY A 74 19.86 -4.04 -17.20
N ASN A 75 18.85 -4.19 -16.33
CA ASN A 75 18.66 -5.38 -15.49
C ASN A 75 17.85 -6.47 -16.23
N SER A 76 18.00 -7.73 -15.82
CA SER A 76 17.10 -8.82 -16.23
C SER A 76 15.70 -8.60 -15.64
N ARG A 77 14.66 -8.91 -16.40
CA ARG A 77 13.26 -8.84 -15.96
C ARG A 77 13.00 -9.74 -14.75
N GLU A 78 13.64 -10.91 -14.74
CA GLU A 78 13.47 -11.94 -13.71
C GLU A 78 13.91 -11.44 -12.33
N LYS A 79 14.87 -10.51 -12.29
CA LYS A 79 15.41 -9.90 -11.05
C LYS A 79 14.31 -9.23 -10.20
N VAL A 80 13.23 -8.75 -10.82
CA VAL A 80 12.09 -8.12 -10.11
C VAL A 80 11.35 -9.12 -9.22
N ALA A 81 11.23 -10.38 -9.66
CA ALA A 81 10.44 -11.41 -8.99
C ALA A 81 11.31 -12.50 -8.31
N GLU A 82 12.62 -12.34 -8.34
CA GLU A 82 13.59 -13.31 -7.83
C GLU A 82 13.73 -13.25 -6.30
N SER A 83 13.73 -12.04 -5.73
CA SER A 83 13.87 -11.81 -4.29
C SER A 83 13.09 -10.58 -3.81
N ALA A 84 12.93 -10.47 -2.49
CA ALA A 84 12.29 -9.31 -1.88
C ALA A 84 13.12 -8.03 -2.10
N GLU A 85 14.44 -8.15 -2.04
CA GLU A 85 15.39 -7.07 -2.28
C GLU A 85 15.31 -6.59 -3.73
N GLY A 86 15.23 -7.52 -4.69
CA GLY A 86 15.04 -7.20 -6.10
C GLY A 86 13.73 -6.46 -6.34
N LEU A 87 12.63 -6.91 -5.71
CA LEU A 87 11.35 -6.22 -5.84
C LEU A 87 11.40 -4.80 -5.23
N LEU A 88 12.02 -4.63 -4.06
CA LEU A 88 12.18 -3.33 -3.40
C LEU A 88 13.07 -2.36 -4.22
N GLU A 89 14.20 -2.85 -4.74
CA GLU A 89 15.10 -2.08 -5.62
C GLU A 89 14.33 -1.48 -6.80
N HIS A 90 13.49 -2.28 -7.44
CA HIS A 90 12.74 -1.83 -8.61
C HIS A 90 11.51 -0.98 -8.25
N LEU A 91 10.88 -1.24 -7.10
CA LEU A 91 9.83 -0.37 -6.57
C LEU A 91 10.35 1.03 -6.27
N ALA A 92 11.61 1.18 -5.84
CA ALA A 92 12.23 2.48 -5.60
C ALA A 92 12.29 3.36 -6.86
N TYR A 93 12.29 2.77 -8.06
CA TYR A 93 12.17 3.54 -9.30
C TYR A 93 10.78 4.09 -9.55
N THR A 94 9.76 3.66 -8.80
CA THR A 94 8.39 4.12 -8.95
C THR A 94 8.07 5.23 -7.94
N ARG A 95 7.63 6.39 -8.42
CA ARG A 95 7.33 7.56 -7.57
C ARG A 95 6.15 7.36 -6.60
N ASN A 96 5.35 6.32 -6.83
CA ASN A 96 4.15 6.02 -6.05
C ASN A 96 4.36 4.90 -5.02
N ALA A 97 5.54 4.25 -5.01
CA ALA A 97 5.85 3.28 -3.96
C ALA A 97 6.29 4.01 -2.69
N ARG A 98 5.83 3.50 -1.55
CA ARG A 98 6.31 3.91 -0.23
C ARG A 98 6.85 2.69 0.48
N ASP A 99 8.06 2.82 1.00
CA ASP A 99 8.65 1.81 1.86
C ASP A 99 8.26 2.10 3.32
N PHE A 100 7.69 1.10 3.99
CA PHE A 100 7.30 1.16 5.40
C PHE A 100 8.27 0.40 6.32
N THR A 101 9.36 -0.13 5.76
CA THR A 101 10.39 -0.83 6.52
C THR A 101 11.08 0.18 7.44
N GLY A 102 10.81 0.10 8.76
CA GLY A 102 11.29 1.05 9.77
C GLY A 102 10.18 1.82 10.52
N LEU A 103 8.92 1.78 10.06
CA LEU A 103 7.76 2.33 10.80
C LEU A 103 7.18 1.34 11.83
N LEU A 104 7.56 0.06 11.74
CA LEU A 104 7.23 -0.99 12.69
C LEU A 104 8.46 -1.30 13.57
N GLU A 105 8.86 -0.36 14.41
CA GLU A 105 9.60 -0.67 15.63
C GLU A 105 8.60 -0.74 16.79
N PRO A 106 8.08 -1.91 17.17
CA PRO A 106 7.32 -2.05 18.41
C PRO A 106 8.32 -2.03 19.58
N GLY A 107 8.78 -0.84 19.99
CA GLY A 107 9.87 -0.81 20.97
C GLY A 107 10.25 0.51 21.62
N LYS A 108 9.63 1.65 21.30
CA LYS A 108 9.86 2.91 22.04
C LYS A 108 8.65 3.83 21.96
N ALA A 109 7.52 3.37 22.48
CA ALA A 109 6.60 4.31 23.11
C ALA A 109 7.33 4.89 24.34
N LYS A 110 8.03 6.02 24.16
CA LYS A 110 8.20 6.91 25.30
C LYS A 110 6.79 7.35 25.66
N LEU A 111 6.35 6.93 26.85
CA LEU A 111 5.22 7.53 27.56
C LEU A 111 5.29 9.06 27.33
N PRO A 112 4.20 9.74 26.94
CA PRO A 112 4.21 11.18 26.93
C PRO A 112 4.54 11.64 28.36
N GLU A 113 5.66 12.33 28.50
CA GLU A 113 6.02 13.06 29.70
C GLU A 113 4.85 13.98 30.01
N GLU A 114 4.28 13.81 31.21
CA GLU A 114 3.16 14.60 31.71
C GLU A 114 3.48 16.08 31.57
N THR A 115 2.86 16.73 30.60
CA THR A 115 2.82 18.18 30.55
C THR A 115 1.69 18.59 31.49
N PRO A 116 1.93 19.38 32.55
CA PRO A 116 0.89 19.75 33.49
C PRO A 116 -0.18 20.56 32.73
N GLY A 117 -1.41 20.07 32.78
CA GLY A 117 -2.56 20.75 32.17
C GLY A 117 -2.79 22.12 32.82
N PRO A 118 -3.38 23.08 32.07
CA PRO A 118 -3.79 24.35 32.66
C PRO A 118 -4.85 24.10 33.73
N GLU A 119 -4.68 24.76 34.86
CA GLU A 119 -5.43 24.64 36.09
C GLU A 119 -6.94 24.78 35.86
N CYS A 120 -7.68 23.67 35.91
CA CYS A 120 -9.14 23.72 35.98
C CYS A 120 -9.53 24.20 37.39
N GLY A 121 -9.96 25.45 37.47
CA GLY A 121 -10.45 26.08 38.70
C GLY A 121 -11.54 25.26 39.39
N ALA A 122 -11.41 25.15 40.70
CA ALA A 122 -12.35 24.51 41.60
C ALA A 122 -13.73 25.19 41.53
N LEU A 123 -14.78 24.40 41.33
CA LEU A 123 -16.15 24.80 41.68
C LEU A 123 -16.42 24.36 43.13
N PRO A 124 -16.96 25.24 44.01
CA PRO A 124 -17.28 24.86 45.38
C PRO A 124 -18.52 23.95 45.45
N PRO A 125 -18.66 23.14 46.52
CA PRO A 125 -19.74 22.19 46.67
C PRO A 125 -21.08 22.89 46.96
N PRO A 126 -22.22 22.27 46.56
CA PRO A 126 -23.53 22.84 46.83
C PRO A 126 -23.92 22.67 48.30
N THR A 127 -24.46 23.75 48.89
CA THR A 127 -25.26 23.77 50.13
C THR A 127 -26.66 23.21 49.91
#